data_AF-A0A9P7FDB4-F1
#
_entry.id   AF-A0A9P7FDB4-F1
#
_cell.length_a   1.000
_cell.length_b   1.000
_cell.length_c   1.000
_cell.angle_alpha   90.00
_cell.angle_beta   90.00
_cell.angle_gamma   90.00
#
_symmetry.space_group_name_H-M   'P 1'
#
loop_
_entity.id
_entity.type
_entity.pdbx_description
1 polymer ?
#
loop_
_entity_poly.entity_id
_entity_poly.type
_entity_poly.pdbx_seq_one_letter_code
_entity_poly.pdbx_strand_id
1 'polypeptide(L)'
;MNYDNYKQKIAETYGVALQKYPLGAMQNPGKIGRCEDLIKLLNNLVNSHCFWVRLTEDEIVEHKNRNKEHQACGEQVYKPWKQQTKCLKATKESGA
;
A
#
# COMPACT_ATOMS: atom_id res chain seq x y z
N MET A 1 9.07 -3.25 2.61
CA MET A 1 7.98 -2.55 1.90
C MET A 1 6.85 -2.29 2.88
N ASN A 2 6.37 -1.04 2.98
CA ASN A 2 5.20 -0.71 3.80
C ASN A 2 3.94 -0.94 2.96
N TYR A 3 3.38 -2.14 3.07
CA TYR A 3 2.23 -2.57 2.28
C TYR A 3 0.89 -2.04 2.80
N ASP A 4 0.85 -1.46 4.00
CA ASP A 4 -0.40 -0.96 4.59
C ASP A 4 -0.83 0.38 3.98
N ASN A 5 0.09 1.15 3.38
CA ASN A 5 -0.18 2.47 2.78
C ASN A 5 -0.11 2.48 1.24
N TYR A 6 -0.21 1.31 0.61
CA TYR A 6 -0.04 1.15 -0.83
C TYR A 6 -1.04 1.97 -1.63
N LYS A 7 -2.32 1.93 -1.22
CA LYS A 7 -3.39 2.64 -1.91
C LYS A 7 -3.13 4.14 -1.94
N GLN A 8 -2.83 4.72 -0.78
CA GLN A 8 -2.53 6.14 -0.61
C GLN A 8 -1.31 6.55 -1.41
N LYS A 9 -0.23 5.76 -1.33
CA LYS A 9 1.03 6.05 -2.02
C LYS A 9 0.89 5.94 -3.54
N ILE A 10 0.12 4.98 -4.05
CA ILE A 10 -0.09 4.81 -5.50
C ILE A 10 -0.88 6.01 -6.06
N ALA A 11 -1.95 6.42 -5.38
CA ALA A 11 -2.74 7.58 -5.79
C ALA A 11 -1.89 8.85 -5.85
N GLU A 12 -1.07 9.12 -4.83
CA GLU A 12 -0.25 10.33 -4.77
C GLU A 12 0.98 10.31 -5.70
N THR A 13 1.61 9.14 -5.88
CA THR A 13 2.86 9.03 -6.66
C THR A 13 2.58 8.93 -8.15
N TYR A 14 1.56 8.17 -8.52
CA TYR A 14 1.29 7.83 -9.92
C TYR A 14 0.01 8.47 -10.45
N GLY A 15 -0.80 9.12 -9.59
CA GLY A 15 -2.06 9.72 -10.01
C GLY A 15 -3.05 8.69 -10.55
N VAL A 16 -3.03 7.47 -9.99
CA VAL A 16 -3.95 6.40 -10.41
C VAL A 16 -4.63 5.76 -9.21
N ALA A 17 -5.86 5.33 -9.40
CA ALA A 17 -6.62 4.57 -8.41
C ALA A 17 -7.18 3.29 -9.02
N LEU A 18 -7.17 2.21 -8.24
CA LEU A 18 -7.81 0.97 -8.64
C LEU A 18 -9.30 1.06 -8.34
N GLN A 19 -10.14 0.93 -9.37
CA GLN A 19 -11.59 0.90 -9.22
C GLN A 19 -12.14 -0.53 -9.26
N LYS A 20 -13.33 -0.68 -8.67
CA LYS A 20 -14.11 -1.93 -8.65
C LYS A 20 -13.31 -3.13 -8.12
N TYR A 21 -12.51 -2.90 -7.08
CA TYR A 21 -11.74 -3.96 -6.44
C TYR A 21 -12.68 -5.03 -5.84
N PRO A 22 -12.53 -6.33 -6.18
CA PRO A 22 -13.56 -7.34 -5.92
C PRO A 22 -13.52 -7.94 -4.51
N LEU A 23 -12.54 -7.56 -3.68
CA LEU A 23 -12.33 -8.08 -2.32
C LEU A 23 -12.62 -7.04 -1.23
N GLY A 24 -13.42 -6.01 -1.54
CA GLY A 24 -13.75 -4.93 -0.62
C GLY A 24 -12.70 -3.82 -0.61
N ALA A 25 -12.02 -3.60 0.52
CA ALA A 25 -10.94 -2.63 0.60
C ALA A 25 -9.66 -3.19 -0.04
N MET A 26 -8.95 -2.36 -0.81
CA MET A 26 -7.62 -2.72 -1.32
C MET A 26 -6.70 -3.05 -0.15
N GLN A 27 -6.11 -4.25 -0.18
CA GLN A 27 -5.31 -4.78 0.91
C GLN A 27 -3.94 -5.23 0.42
N ASN A 28 -3.01 -5.41 1.35
CA ASN A 28 -1.71 -6.01 1.07
C ASN A 28 -1.91 -7.37 0.36
N PRO A 29 -1.24 -7.63 -0.77
CA PRO A 29 -1.29 -8.92 -1.46
C PRO A 29 -1.00 -10.12 -0.54
N GLY A 30 -0.09 -9.97 0.44
CA GLY A 30 0.20 -11.01 1.44
C GLY A 30 -0.92 -11.28 2.44
N LYS A 31 -1.94 -10.42 2.51
CA LYS A 31 -3.18 -10.64 3.28
C LYS A 31 -4.26 -11.36 2.45
N ILE A 32 -4.08 -11.50 1.13
CA ILE A 32 -4.96 -12.28 0.27
C ILE A 32 -4.59 -13.76 0.45
N GLY A 33 -5.16 -14.40 1.46
CA GLY A 33 -4.76 -15.74 1.88
C GLY A 33 -5.37 -16.88 1.09
N ARG A 34 -6.54 -16.69 0.47
CA ARG A 34 -7.25 -17.76 -0.25
C ARG A 34 -6.95 -17.72 -1.74
N CYS A 35 -6.66 -18.89 -2.33
CA CYS A 35 -6.49 -19.02 -3.77
C CYS A 35 -7.73 -18.56 -4.55
N GLU A 36 -8.93 -18.81 -4.03
CA GLU A 36 -10.20 -18.38 -4.63
C GLU A 36 -10.28 -16.85 -4.76
N ASP A 37 -9.82 -16.10 -3.75
CA ASP A 37 -9.79 -14.64 -3.77
C ASP A 37 -8.79 -14.12 -4.81
N LEU A 38 -7.65 -14.78 -4.95
CA LEU A 38 -6.65 -14.46 -5.99
C LEU A 38 -7.20 -14.73 -7.39
N ILE A 39 -7.85 -15.87 -7.61
CA ILE A 39 -8.49 -16.21 -8.89
C ILE A 39 -9.59 -15.20 -9.21
N LYS A 40 -10.42 -14.84 -8.22
CA LYS A 40 -11.45 -13.81 -8.38
C LYS A 40 -10.84 -12.47 -8.77
N LEU A 41 -9.78 -12.04 -8.09
CA LEU A 41 -9.08 -10.80 -8.41
C LEU A 41 -8.49 -10.83 -9.83
N LEU A 42 -7.81 -11.92 -10.18
CA LEU A 42 -7.23 -12.11 -11.50
C LEU A 42 -8.30 -12.04 -12.60
N ASN A 43 -9.40 -12.78 -12.44
CA ASN A 43 -10.51 -12.77 -13.39
C ASN A 43 -11.11 -11.38 -13.56
N ASN A 44 -11.24 -10.60 -12.47
CA ASN A 44 -11.76 -9.24 -12.58
C ASN A 44 -10.78 -8.30 -13.29
N LEU A 45 -9.47 -8.46 -13.09
CA LEU A 45 -8.45 -7.67 -13.79
C LEU A 45 -8.42 -8.01 -15.28
N VAL A 46 -8.38 -9.30 -15.63
CA VAL A 46 -8.32 -9.78 -17.02
C VAL A 46 -9.56 -9.37 -17.80
N ASN A 47 -10.74 -9.47 -17.19
CA ASN A 47 -12.01 -9.09 -17.83
C ASN A 47 -12.33 -7.58 -17.72
N SER A 48 -11.38 -6.75 -17.28
CA SER A 48 -11.59 -5.29 -17.10
C SER A 48 -12.76 -4.92 -16.19
N HIS A 49 -13.15 -5.81 -15.27
CA HIS A 49 -14.12 -5.53 -14.22
C HIS A 49 -13.48 -4.79 -13.04
N CYS A 50 -12.16 -4.92 -12.88
CA CYS A 50 -11.32 -4.15 -11.97
C CYS A 50 -10.20 -3.51 -12.80
N PHE A 51 -10.04 -2.20 -12.71
CA PHE A 51 -9.14 -1.45 -13.59
C PHE A 51 -8.58 -0.21 -12.92
N TRP A 52 -7.41 0.22 -13.40
CA TRP A 52 -6.79 1.47 -12.99
C TRP A 52 -7.41 2.63 -13.74
N VAL A 53 -7.83 3.65 -13.00
CA VAL A 53 -8.23 4.95 -13.57
C VAL A 53 -7.16 5.98 -13.26
N ARG A 54 -6.97 6.90 -14.21
CA ARG A 54 -6.14 8.08 -13.98
C ARG A 54 -6.97 9.09 -13.20
N LEU A 55 -6.41 9.57 -12.11
CA LEU A 55 -7.00 10.63 -11.30
C LEU A 55 -6.68 11.98 -11.95
N THR A 56 -7.63 12.90 -11.81
CA THR A 56 -7.43 14.33 -12.08
C THR A 56 -6.58 14.97 -10.99
N GLU A 57 -6.05 16.16 -11.25
CA GLU A 57 -5.27 16.91 -10.25
C GLU A 57 -6.10 17.20 -8.99
N ASP A 58 -7.37 17.56 -9.18
CA ASP A 58 -8.30 17.83 -8.08
C ASP A 58 -8.55 16.59 -7.22
N GLU A 59 -8.74 15.42 -7.84
CA GLU A 59 -8.90 14.15 -7.12
C GLU A 59 -7.61 13.77 -6.36
N ILE A 60 -6.43 14.06 -6.91
CA ILE A 60 -5.15 13.84 -6.21
C ILE A 60 -5.04 14.76 -4.99
N VAL A 61 -5.45 16.04 -5.13
CA VAL A 61 -5.46 17.00 -4.03
C VAL A 61 -6.44 16.59 -2.94
N GLU A 62 -7.64 16.16 -3.31
CA GLU A 62 -8.63 15.62 -2.39
C GLU A 62 -8.08 14.39 -1.66
N HIS A 63 -7.42 13.48 -2.38
CA HIS A 63 -6.80 12.30 -1.80
C HIS A 63 -5.71 12.64 -0.78
N LYS A 64 -4.90 13.67 -1.04
CA LYS A 64 -3.90 14.20 -0.09
C LYS A 64 -4.55 14.80 1.14
N ASN A 65 -5.64 15.54 0.98
CA ASN A 65 -6.35 16.15 2.10
C ASN A 65 -6.97 15.09 3.01
N ARG A 66 -7.63 14.09 2.43
CA ARG A 66 -8.16 12.94 3.18
C ARG A 66 -7.06 12.19 3.94
N ASN A 67 -5.89 12.02 3.31
CA ASN A 67 -4.75 11.39 3.98
C ASN A 67 -4.24 12.22 5.18
N LYS A 68 -4.27 13.56 5.10
CA LYS A 68 -3.95 14.45 6.24
C LYS A 68 -4.98 14.33 7.36
N GLU A 69 -6.27 14.25 7.03
CA GLU A 69 -7.34 14.04 8.01
C GLU A 69 -7.18 12.71 8.74
N HIS A 70 -6.93 11.63 7.99
CA HIS A 70 -6.64 10.31 8.54
C HIS A 70 -5.43 10.36 9.49
N GLN A 71 -4.38 11.09 9.11
CA GLN A 71 -3.21 11.31 9.98
C GLN A 71 -3.57 12.10 11.26
N ALA A 72 -4.42 13.11 11.16
CA ALA A 72 -4.91 13.87 12.32
C ALA A 72 -5.75 13.00 13.27
N CYS A 73 -6.49 12.01 12.73
CA CYS A 73 -7.20 10.99 13.50
C CYS A 73 -6.29 9.89 14.07
N GLY A 74 -4.97 9.94 13.83
CA GLY A 74 -3.98 9.00 14.36
C GLY A 74 -3.66 7.82 13.44
N GLU A 75 -4.19 7.76 12.23
CA GLU A 75 -3.84 6.75 11.24
C GLU A 75 -2.44 7.02 10.65
N GLN A 76 -1.61 5.98 10.54
CA GLN A 76 -0.22 6.14 10.12
C GLN A 76 -0.05 6.06 8.59
N VAL A 77 -0.60 7.03 7.85
CA VAL A 77 -0.63 7.09 6.38
C VAL A 77 0.75 7.32 5.72
N TYR A 78 1.70 7.95 6.44
CA TYR A 78 3.06 8.23 5.94
C TYR A 78 4.16 7.60 6.78
N LYS A 79 4.04 6.32 7.17
CA LYS A 79 5.12 5.66 7.92
C LYS A 79 6.44 5.77 7.15
N PRO A 80 7.50 6.29 7.79
CA PRO A 80 8.85 6.15 7.28
C PRO A 80 9.16 4.66 7.09
N TRP A 81 9.82 4.33 5.99
CA TRP A 81 10.34 2.98 5.82
C TRP A 81 11.36 2.72 6.94
N LYS A 82 11.18 1.66 7.73
CA LYS A 82 12.22 1.19 8.65
C LYS A 82 13.44 0.84 7.82
N GLN A 83 14.48 1.69 7.86
CA GLN A 83 15.80 1.29 7.41
C GLN A 83 16.21 0.08 8.24
N GLN A 84 16.61 -1.01 7.59
CA GLN A 84 17.24 -2.11 8.31
C GLN A 84 18.50 -1.55 8.97
N THR A 85 18.47 -1.35 10.29
CA THR A 85 19.69 -1.24 11.07
C THR A 85 20.43 -2.56 10.85
N LYS A 86 21.50 -2.52 10.05
CA LYS A 86 22.43 -3.64 9.94
C LYS A 86 22.90 -3.91 11.36
N CYS A 87 22.50 -5.04 11.92
CA CYS A 87 22.98 -5.49 13.21
C CYS A 87 24.49 -5.72 13.04
N LEU A 88 25.30 -4.75 13.44
CA LEU A 88 26.74 -4.94 13.60
C LEU A 88 26.88 -6.00 14.67
N LYS A 89 27.08 -7.26 14.24
CA LYS A 89 27.43 -8.34 15.16
C LYS A 89 28.72 -7.91 15.84
N ALA A 90 28.65 -7.59 17.12
CA ALA A 90 29.82 -7.38 17.94
C ALA A 90 30.58 -8.71 17.98
N THR A 91 31.67 -8.80 17.23
CA THR A 91 32.66 -9.87 17.38
C THR A 91 33.24 -9.70 18.78
N LYS A 92 32.91 -10.61 19.70
CA LYS A 92 33.60 -10.69 20.99
C LYS A 92 35.01 -11.18 20.70
N GLU A 93 35.98 -10.27 20.70
CA GLU A 93 37.38 -10.64 20.85
C GLU A 93 37.59 -11.04 22.32
N SER A 94 37.67 -12.34 22.56
CA SER A 94 38.24 -12.92 23.76
C SER A 94 39.75 -12.70 23.73
N GLY A 95 40.27 -11.90 24.66
CA GLY A 95 41.69 -11.62 24.81
C GLY A 95 42.13 -11.72 26.27
N ALA A 96 42.91 -12.78 26.52
CA ALA A 96 43.89 -13.04 27.58
C ALA A 96 43.46 -12.92 29.05
#